data_AF-A0ABD1N4T6-F1
#
_entry.id   AF-A0ABD1N4T6-F1
#
_cell.length_a   1.000
_cell.length_b   1.000
_cell.length_c   1.000
_cell.angle_alpha   90.00
_cell.angle_beta   90.00
_cell.angle_gamma   90.00
#
_symmetry.space_group_name_H-M   'P 1'
#
loop_
_entity.id
_entity.type
_entity.pdbx_description
1 polymer ?
#
loop_
_entity_poly.entity_id
_entity_poly.type
_entity_poly.pdbx_seq_one_letter_code
_entity_poly.pdbx_strand_id
1 'polypeptide(L)'
;MKVLINPEPFLSPANTIFPNNSGFHLHSFPKLNRRGWIRRGLSSMPPRAAVDWATIEQFGLPEFDVRNPSLSSSYRSSALLRPNQTVLEAQARVCTGPTQTRPLDEHQAFKVFDTILRSARGEMKDEDEVSKAQLGAFFSGMTIRANAFPEATQWSEGETRAMKTFWPLLVRVLPPDVIFIADPEGLMMGVGSSIGRQYVGNGTSEMRLVGALREVLAGGHLGFEEVQGVLKDVLPLQEGDENPQGVSEALLSAFLIGQRMNRETDRELKAYCLAFDDEIGPPPVADVRSLTHYGEPYDGNTRFFRSTLFVAAVRSCYGESSLLHGVEWMAPKGGVTEEQMLKFMGANINLSPLQAKKLLEDDEVGFAYVSQREARPSIYSLIRIREHIKKRPPLATTEKVQQYVKASGKESIVAGFYHEGYEESLLMLMKRRGVHSGLVVKVGVPLLMMHLSGEEGGLSMTTRLRSANTTRGLPVNYCSGFRALNISSPSELRGVTRQGFSHEVNAKDYGFQPTDTPRTDRSVSKNIELGLSALCGEKGPAYDRIVLNAGVVDHLLGIDGAEDISVALDRAREAIDSGNALKRLLNYIKVSHKVG
;
A
#
# COMPACT_ATOMS: atom_id res chain seq x y z
N MET A 1 -42.52 27.63 -48.96
CA MET A 1 -41.93 28.58 -49.95
C MET A 1 -40.57 28.00 -50.34
N LYS A 2 -40.24 27.75 -51.63
CA LYS A 2 -39.89 28.69 -52.73
C LYS A 2 -38.61 29.51 -52.43
N VAL A 3 -37.63 29.79 -53.30
CA VAL A 3 -37.17 29.38 -54.70
C VAL A 3 -36.11 30.45 -55.11
N LEU A 4 -34.95 30.32 -55.80
CA LEU A 4 -34.00 29.32 -56.38
C LEU A 4 -32.56 29.96 -56.24
N ILE A 5 -31.41 29.70 -56.91
CA ILE A 5 -30.81 28.80 -57.96
C ILE A 5 -29.26 28.82 -57.68
N ASN A 6 -28.40 27.78 -57.79
CA ASN A 6 -27.88 26.98 -58.93
C ASN A 6 -27.04 27.75 -59.99
N PRO A 7 -26.15 27.14 -60.83
CA PRO A 7 -25.59 25.77 -60.85
C PRO A 7 -24.03 25.69 -61.07
N GLU A 8 -23.49 24.50 -61.39
CA GLU A 8 -22.07 24.12 -61.71
C GLU A 8 -21.77 24.15 -63.26
N PRO A 9 -20.85 23.38 -63.93
CA PRO A 9 -19.68 22.50 -63.55
C PRO A 9 -18.42 22.58 -64.50
N PHE A 10 -17.61 21.48 -64.57
CA PHE A 10 -16.53 21.09 -65.53
C PHE A 10 -15.05 21.51 -65.22
N LEU A 11 -13.97 20.78 -65.58
CA LEU A 11 -13.73 19.52 -66.35
C LEU A 11 -12.38 18.84 -65.95
N SER A 12 -12.00 17.69 -66.56
CA SER A 12 -10.68 16.99 -66.43
C SER A 12 -10.26 16.35 -67.77
N PRO A 13 -8.96 16.03 -68.05
CA PRO A 13 -8.59 14.60 -68.25
C PRO A 13 -7.09 14.14 -68.08
N ALA A 14 -6.92 12.90 -67.59
CA ALA A 14 -6.10 11.76 -68.09
C ALA A 14 -4.58 11.77 -68.51
N ASN A 15 -3.83 10.79 -67.93
CA ASN A 15 -2.97 9.74 -68.57
C ASN A 15 -1.44 9.85 -68.92
N THR A 16 -0.63 9.11 -68.12
CA THR A 16 0.42 8.09 -68.44
C THR A 16 1.65 8.32 -69.36
N ILE A 17 2.85 7.85 -68.93
CA ILE A 17 3.71 6.80 -69.57
C ILE A 17 4.98 6.44 -68.72
N PHE A 18 5.56 5.23 -68.91
CA PHE A 18 6.76 4.61 -68.28
C PHE A 18 8.07 4.82 -69.14
N PRO A 19 9.31 4.24 -68.94
CA PRO A 19 9.75 3.09 -68.11
C PRO A 19 11.17 3.15 -67.43
N ASN A 20 11.55 2.05 -66.71
CA ASN A 20 12.86 1.32 -66.54
C ASN A 20 14.24 2.08 -66.41
N ASN A 21 15.36 1.54 -65.90
CA ASN A 21 15.77 0.16 -65.51
C ASN A 21 16.94 0.14 -64.47
N SER A 22 17.33 -1.07 -63.98
CA SER A 22 18.67 -1.55 -63.47
C SER A 22 19.77 -0.56 -63.00
N GLY A 23 20.58 -0.80 -61.95
CA GLY A 23 20.89 -2.02 -61.18
C GLY A 23 22.37 -2.46 -61.36
N PHE A 24 23.14 -2.72 -60.28
CA PHE A 24 24.56 -3.14 -60.34
C PHE A 24 25.00 -4.12 -59.23
N HIS A 25 26.06 -4.90 -59.50
CA HIS A 25 26.56 -6.03 -58.68
C HIS A 25 28.05 -5.87 -58.26
N LEU A 26 28.53 -6.82 -57.44
CA LEU A 26 29.93 -7.06 -57.01
C LEU A 26 30.93 -7.12 -58.21
N HIS A 27 32.23 -6.81 -58.09
CA HIS A 27 33.24 -7.75 -57.54
C HIS A 27 34.70 -7.19 -57.41
N SER A 28 35.45 -7.82 -56.47
CA SER A 28 36.91 -8.13 -56.48
C SER A 28 38.04 -7.07 -56.52
N PHE A 29 38.82 -7.04 -55.43
CA PHE A 29 40.31 -7.17 -55.32
C PHE A 29 41.27 -6.30 -56.17
N PRO A 30 42.39 -5.79 -55.58
CA PRO A 30 43.55 -6.65 -55.28
C PRO A 30 44.30 -6.38 -53.94
N LYS A 31 45.35 -7.18 -53.69
CA LYS A 31 46.24 -7.11 -52.52
C LYS A 31 47.30 -6.00 -52.66
N LEU A 32 47.65 -5.32 -51.57
CA LEU A 32 49.04 -4.88 -51.30
C LEU A 32 49.34 -4.94 -49.79
N ASN A 33 50.59 -4.71 -49.36
CA ASN A 33 51.09 -5.21 -48.07
C ASN A 33 52.02 -4.22 -47.31
N ARG A 34 52.10 -4.40 -45.97
CA ARG A 34 53.10 -3.93 -44.98
C ARG A 34 53.00 -2.52 -44.33
N ARG A 35 52.93 -2.59 -42.98
CA ARG A 35 53.45 -1.70 -41.89
C ARG A 35 52.53 -0.59 -41.31
N GLY A 36 52.65 -0.39 -39.99
CA GLY A 36 51.87 0.54 -39.15
C GLY A 36 50.71 -0.13 -38.39
N TRP A 37 50.92 -1.05 -37.45
CA TRP A 37 51.19 -0.87 -35.99
C TRP A 37 50.05 -0.24 -35.15
N ILE A 38 49.93 -0.74 -33.91
CA ILE A 38 48.99 -0.37 -32.82
C ILE A 38 47.55 -0.91 -32.95
N ARG A 39 47.12 -1.69 -31.94
CA ARG A 39 45.75 -2.22 -31.78
C ARG A 39 44.78 -1.11 -31.33
N ARG A 40 43.58 -1.10 -31.90
CA ARG A 40 42.35 -0.64 -31.21
C ARG A 40 41.41 -1.83 -31.06
N GLY A 41 41.08 -2.19 -29.82
CA GLY A 41 40.02 -3.15 -29.50
C GLY A 41 38.66 -2.47 -29.44
N LEU A 42 37.57 -3.22 -29.67
CA LEU A 42 36.21 -2.69 -29.61
C LEU A 42 35.82 -2.35 -28.18
N SER A 43 35.05 -1.27 -28.00
CA SER A 43 34.44 -0.91 -26.72
C SER A 43 33.26 -1.83 -26.40
N SER A 44 33.46 -2.79 -25.50
CA SER A 44 32.37 -3.53 -24.86
C SER A 44 31.63 -2.63 -23.86
N MET A 45 30.29 -2.72 -23.82
CA MET A 45 29.53 -2.16 -22.71
C MET A 45 29.87 -2.91 -21.40
N PRO A 46 29.87 -2.23 -20.24
CA PRO A 46 30.02 -2.92 -18.96
C PRO A 46 28.81 -3.82 -18.70
N PRO A 47 28.99 -4.98 -18.04
CA PRO A 47 27.87 -5.80 -17.59
C PRO A 47 27.05 -5.06 -16.52
N ARG A 48 25.79 -5.46 -16.35
CA ARG A 48 24.95 -4.98 -15.23
C ARG A 48 25.66 -5.29 -13.91
N ALA A 49 25.89 -4.27 -13.09
CA ALA A 49 26.39 -4.47 -11.73
C ALA A 49 25.36 -5.25 -10.90
N ALA A 50 25.68 -6.50 -10.56
CA ALA A 50 25.21 -7.08 -9.31
C ALA A 50 25.89 -6.31 -8.17
N VAL A 51 25.16 -6.09 -7.06
CA VAL A 51 25.75 -5.42 -5.88
C VAL A 51 26.74 -6.38 -5.24
N ASP A 52 27.97 -5.93 -5.03
CA ASP A 52 29.06 -6.74 -4.51
C ASP A 52 29.05 -6.77 -2.97
N TRP A 53 29.42 -7.92 -2.40
CA TRP A 53 29.36 -8.23 -0.98
C TRP A 53 30.23 -7.29 -0.13
N ALA A 54 31.38 -6.87 -0.67
CA ALA A 54 32.34 -5.96 -0.05
C ALA A 54 31.72 -4.62 0.43
N THR A 55 30.63 -4.17 -0.19
CA THR A 55 29.94 -2.93 0.22
C THR A 55 29.24 -3.09 1.57
N ILE A 56 28.81 -4.30 1.94
CA ILE A 56 28.13 -4.59 3.22
C ILE A 56 29.17 -4.82 4.33
N GLU A 57 30.26 -5.52 4.02
CA GLU A 57 31.40 -5.72 4.94
C GLU A 57 32.00 -4.39 5.41
N GLN A 58 32.06 -3.39 4.54
CA GLN A 58 32.57 -2.05 4.85
C GLN A 58 31.82 -1.36 6.01
N PHE A 59 30.55 -1.72 6.27
CA PHE A 59 29.75 -1.16 7.37
C PHE A 59 29.84 -1.95 8.69
N GLY A 60 30.67 -3.00 8.76
CA GLY A 60 30.89 -3.77 9.99
C GLY A 60 29.65 -4.54 10.49
N LEU A 61 28.74 -4.88 9.58
CA LEU A 61 27.63 -5.79 9.85
C LEU A 61 28.17 -7.24 9.93
N PRO A 62 27.77 -8.06 10.93
CA PRO A 62 28.30 -9.41 11.06
C PRO A 62 27.94 -10.32 9.88
N GLU A 63 28.81 -11.28 9.57
CA GLU A 63 28.43 -12.48 8.83
C GLU A 63 27.36 -13.24 9.63
N PHE A 64 26.11 -13.14 9.20
CA PHE A 64 25.02 -13.97 9.65
C PHE A 64 24.72 -15.03 8.59
N ASP A 65 24.61 -16.29 9.01
CA ASP A 65 24.29 -17.46 8.15
C ASP A 65 22.81 -17.48 7.70
N VAL A 66 22.21 -16.30 7.56
CA VAL A 66 20.89 -16.09 6.97
C VAL A 66 21.04 -16.25 5.47
N ARG A 67 20.50 -17.35 4.93
CA ARG A 67 20.33 -17.60 3.49
C ARG A 67 20.04 -16.29 2.75
N ASN A 68 21.01 -15.80 1.98
CA ASN A 68 20.92 -14.50 1.31
C ASN A 68 19.58 -14.41 0.52
N PRO A 69 18.68 -13.47 0.87
CA PRO A 69 17.37 -13.37 0.23
C PRO A 69 17.42 -13.08 -1.27
N SER A 70 18.59 -12.74 -1.82
CA SER A 70 18.84 -12.41 -3.24
C SER A 70 18.28 -13.41 -4.26
N LEU A 71 18.10 -14.69 -3.90
CA LEU A 71 17.50 -15.70 -4.78
C LEU A 71 15.96 -15.60 -4.91
N SER A 72 15.29 -14.82 -4.05
CA SER A 72 13.88 -14.46 -4.24
C SER A 72 13.71 -12.96 -4.39
N SER A 73 13.24 -12.53 -5.57
CA SER A 73 12.85 -11.15 -5.83
C SER A 73 11.54 -10.72 -5.14
N SER A 74 11.02 -11.53 -4.22
CA SER A 74 9.82 -11.26 -3.43
C SER A 74 9.91 -11.87 -2.04
N TYR A 75 9.54 -11.09 -1.02
CA TYR A 75 9.33 -11.59 0.36
C TYR A 75 7.97 -12.29 0.53
N ARG A 76 7.15 -12.36 -0.54
CA ARG A 76 5.94 -13.20 -0.59
C ARG A 76 6.31 -14.66 -0.37
N SER A 77 5.67 -15.32 0.60
CA SER A 77 5.79 -16.76 0.79
C SER A 77 5.44 -17.54 -0.49
N SER A 78 6.21 -18.59 -0.79
CA SER A 78 5.92 -19.53 -1.88
C SER A 78 4.75 -20.45 -1.56
N ALA A 79 4.41 -20.66 -0.29
CA ALA A 79 3.27 -21.49 0.14
C ALA A 79 1.91 -20.83 -0.13
N LEU A 80 1.87 -19.52 -0.36
CA LEU A 80 0.64 -18.82 -0.74
C LEU A 80 0.27 -19.18 -2.19
N LEU A 81 -0.87 -19.83 -2.41
CA LEU A 81 -1.46 -20.01 -3.74
C LEU A 81 -1.73 -18.65 -4.39
N ARG A 82 -1.45 -18.54 -5.70
CA ARG A 82 -1.70 -17.31 -6.46
C ARG A 82 -3.18 -17.21 -6.84
N PRO A 83 -3.73 -15.98 -6.96
CA PRO A 83 -5.06 -15.79 -7.53
C PRO A 83 -5.07 -16.01 -9.05
N ASN A 84 -6.20 -16.50 -9.58
CA ASN A 84 -6.47 -16.54 -11.02
C ASN A 84 -6.32 -15.14 -11.61
N GLN A 85 -5.40 -14.98 -12.56
CA GLN A 85 -5.03 -13.68 -13.12
C GLN A 85 -6.17 -13.01 -13.91
N THR A 86 -7.04 -13.78 -14.58
CA THR A 86 -8.18 -13.22 -15.34
C THR A 86 -9.20 -12.57 -14.41
N VAL A 87 -9.56 -13.24 -13.31
CA VAL A 87 -10.47 -12.67 -12.30
C VAL A 87 -9.77 -11.53 -11.55
N LEU A 88 -8.47 -11.62 -11.29
CA LEU A 88 -7.69 -10.55 -10.64
C LEU A 88 -7.65 -9.26 -11.46
N GLU A 89 -7.55 -9.36 -12.78
CA GLU A 89 -7.63 -8.22 -13.71
C GLU A 89 -9.04 -7.62 -13.75
N ALA A 90 -10.09 -8.45 -13.67
CA ALA A 90 -11.47 -7.99 -13.56
C ALA A 90 -11.72 -7.26 -12.24
N GLN A 91 -11.34 -7.85 -11.10
CA GLN A 91 -11.39 -7.21 -9.77
C GLN A 91 -10.62 -5.88 -9.75
N ALA A 92 -9.48 -5.80 -10.47
CA ALA A 92 -8.72 -4.56 -10.61
C ALA A 92 -9.52 -3.42 -11.30
N ARG A 93 -10.55 -3.74 -12.08
CA ARG A 93 -11.43 -2.77 -12.78
C ARG A 93 -12.78 -2.50 -12.10
N VAL A 94 -13.43 -3.53 -11.54
CA VAL A 94 -14.82 -3.44 -11.05
C VAL A 94 -14.95 -3.30 -9.54
N CYS A 95 -13.99 -3.80 -8.75
CA CYS A 95 -14.03 -3.76 -7.28
C CYS A 95 -13.52 -2.40 -6.75
N THR A 96 -14.22 -1.32 -7.07
CA THR A 96 -13.85 0.08 -6.77
C THR A 96 -15.08 0.92 -6.40
N GLY A 97 -14.87 2.08 -5.78
CA GLY A 97 -15.97 2.96 -5.38
C GLY A 97 -16.76 3.57 -6.55
N PRO A 98 -17.92 4.19 -6.26
CA PRO A 98 -18.96 4.56 -7.24
C PRO A 98 -18.56 5.57 -8.32
N THR A 99 -17.35 6.13 -8.25
CA THR A 99 -16.79 7.09 -9.22
C THR A 99 -15.49 6.62 -9.89
N GLN A 100 -14.98 5.43 -9.55
CA GLN A 100 -13.69 4.91 -10.01
C GLN A 100 -13.80 3.60 -10.81
N THR A 101 -14.96 2.95 -10.73
CA THR A 101 -15.24 1.68 -11.40
C THR A 101 -15.26 1.82 -12.91
N ARG A 102 -14.64 0.85 -13.58
CA ARG A 102 -14.54 0.77 -15.04
C ARG A 102 -15.17 -0.55 -15.47
N PRO A 103 -16.44 -0.56 -15.92
CA PRO A 103 -17.13 -1.76 -16.40
C PRO A 103 -16.26 -2.59 -17.35
N LEU A 104 -16.44 -3.91 -17.35
CA LEU A 104 -15.82 -4.78 -18.34
C LEU A 104 -16.48 -4.57 -19.72
N ASP A 105 -15.70 -4.70 -20.79
CA ASP A 105 -16.29 -4.93 -22.11
C ASP A 105 -16.79 -6.38 -22.25
N GLU A 106 -17.54 -6.66 -23.32
CA GLU A 106 -18.15 -7.97 -23.53
C GLU A 106 -17.15 -9.12 -23.56
N HIS A 107 -16.03 -8.95 -24.27
CA HIS A 107 -14.98 -9.98 -24.36
C HIS A 107 -14.34 -10.24 -22.98
N GLN A 108 -14.06 -9.19 -22.21
CA GLN A 108 -13.59 -9.33 -20.83
C GLN A 108 -14.63 -10.04 -19.94
N ALA A 109 -15.89 -9.64 -20.01
CA ALA A 109 -16.96 -10.22 -19.20
C ALA A 109 -17.15 -11.72 -19.51
N PHE A 110 -17.29 -12.09 -20.79
CA PHE A 110 -17.42 -13.48 -21.21
C PHE A 110 -16.20 -14.32 -20.78
N LYS A 111 -14.97 -13.82 -20.96
CA LYS A 111 -13.74 -14.51 -20.51
C LYS A 111 -13.74 -14.75 -18.99
N VAL A 112 -14.18 -13.77 -18.20
CA VAL A 112 -14.23 -13.86 -16.73
C VAL A 112 -15.27 -14.87 -16.27
N PHE A 113 -16.49 -14.82 -16.81
CA PHE A 113 -17.55 -15.76 -16.42
C PHE A 113 -17.32 -17.19 -16.93
N ASP A 114 -16.67 -17.37 -18.09
CA ASP A 114 -16.17 -18.69 -18.53
C ASP A 114 -15.13 -19.24 -17.55
N THR A 115 -14.12 -18.43 -17.19
CA THR A 115 -13.08 -18.83 -16.24
C THR A 115 -13.68 -19.25 -14.89
N ILE A 116 -14.66 -18.49 -14.38
CA ILE A 116 -15.39 -18.83 -13.14
C ILE A 116 -16.19 -20.13 -13.30
N LEU A 117 -16.92 -20.30 -14.40
CA LEU A 117 -17.74 -21.50 -14.64
C LEU A 117 -16.88 -22.77 -14.74
N ARG A 118 -15.73 -22.68 -15.41
CA ARG A 118 -14.80 -23.79 -15.60
C ARG A 118 -14.12 -24.18 -14.29
N SER A 119 -13.67 -23.20 -13.50
CA SER A 119 -13.12 -23.45 -12.16
C SER A 119 -14.18 -24.08 -11.23
N ALA A 120 -15.41 -23.57 -11.23
CA ALA A 120 -16.50 -24.12 -10.40
C ALA A 120 -16.95 -25.55 -10.79
N ARG A 121 -16.41 -26.11 -11.87
CA ARG A 121 -16.62 -27.50 -12.32
C ARG A 121 -15.40 -28.41 -12.16
N GLY A 122 -14.26 -27.88 -11.71
CA GLY A 122 -12.98 -28.61 -11.74
C GLY A 122 -12.42 -28.83 -13.17
N GLU A 123 -12.77 -27.98 -14.13
CA GLU A 123 -12.22 -28.00 -15.51
C GLU A 123 -10.88 -27.22 -15.65
N MET A 124 -10.18 -27.04 -14.53
CA MET A 124 -8.97 -26.24 -14.38
C MET A 124 -7.98 -26.95 -13.44
N LYS A 125 -6.73 -26.46 -13.39
CA LYS A 125 -5.75 -26.91 -12.39
C LYS A 125 -5.83 -26.04 -11.15
N ASP A 126 -5.45 -26.61 -10.01
CA ASP A 126 -5.29 -25.96 -8.70
C ASP A 126 -4.52 -24.62 -8.77
N GLU A 127 -3.48 -24.54 -9.62
CA GLU A 127 -2.65 -23.34 -9.81
C GLU A 127 -3.34 -22.20 -10.59
N ASP A 128 -4.41 -22.52 -11.32
CA ASP A 128 -5.20 -21.59 -12.14
C ASP A 128 -6.62 -21.35 -11.57
N GLU A 129 -7.04 -22.02 -10.50
CA GLU A 129 -8.41 -21.94 -9.98
C GLU A 129 -8.80 -20.55 -9.42
N VAL A 130 -10.09 -20.23 -9.51
CA VAL A 130 -10.68 -19.01 -8.95
C VAL A 130 -11.04 -19.26 -7.49
N SER A 131 -10.25 -18.72 -6.56
CA SER A 131 -10.45 -18.97 -5.13
C SER A 131 -11.80 -18.43 -4.60
N LYS A 132 -12.27 -19.00 -3.48
CA LYS A 132 -13.44 -18.50 -2.74
C LYS A 132 -13.33 -17.00 -2.45
N ALA A 133 -12.15 -16.53 -2.06
CA ALA A 133 -11.87 -15.11 -1.84
C ALA A 133 -12.04 -14.26 -3.12
N GLN A 134 -11.60 -14.76 -4.29
CA GLN A 134 -11.82 -14.08 -5.57
C GLN A 134 -13.30 -14.03 -5.95
N LEU A 135 -14.03 -15.14 -5.80
CA LEU A 135 -15.47 -15.22 -6.08
C LEU A 135 -16.24 -14.20 -5.24
N GLY A 136 -16.03 -14.19 -3.91
CA GLY A 136 -16.72 -13.27 -3.01
C GLY A 136 -16.43 -11.80 -3.31
N ALA A 137 -15.16 -11.44 -3.53
CA ALA A 137 -14.76 -10.09 -3.90
C ALA A 137 -15.32 -9.64 -5.27
N PHE A 138 -15.32 -10.52 -6.27
CA PHE A 138 -15.84 -10.21 -7.60
C PHE A 138 -17.37 -10.06 -7.60
N PHE A 139 -18.10 -11.05 -7.06
CA PHE A 139 -19.55 -11.01 -7.05
C PHE A 139 -20.09 -9.89 -6.16
N SER A 140 -19.49 -9.62 -4.98
CA SER A 140 -19.84 -8.44 -4.18
C SER A 140 -19.78 -7.15 -4.99
N GLY A 141 -18.70 -7.00 -5.79
CA GLY A 141 -18.55 -5.87 -6.68
C GLY A 141 -19.56 -5.82 -7.82
N MET A 142 -20.01 -6.96 -8.35
CA MET A 142 -21.10 -6.98 -9.34
C MET A 142 -22.44 -6.61 -8.69
N THR A 143 -22.77 -7.17 -7.53
CA THR A 143 -24.04 -6.95 -6.81
C THR A 143 -24.22 -5.48 -6.41
N ILE A 144 -23.22 -4.89 -5.75
CA ILE A 144 -23.26 -3.48 -5.32
C ILE A 144 -23.36 -2.53 -6.53
N ARG A 145 -22.69 -2.87 -7.64
CA ARG A 145 -22.77 -2.09 -8.89
C ARG A 145 -24.15 -2.09 -9.52
N ALA A 146 -24.91 -3.18 -9.42
CA ALA A 146 -26.27 -3.22 -9.94
C ALA A 146 -27.29 -2.56 -8.99
N ASN A 147 -27.10 -2.70 -7.67
CA ASN A 147 -28.01 -2.16 -6.66
C ASN A 147 -27.89 -0.63 -6.46
N ALA A 148 -26.67 -0.12 -6.25
CA ALA A 148 -26.46 1.14 -5.55
C ALA A 148 -25.59 2.17 -6.30
N PHE A 149 -24.90 1.78 -7.37
CA PHE A 149 -23.97 2.66 -8.08
C PHE A 149 -24.67 3.53 -9.14
N PRO A 150 -24.14 4.74 -9.44
CA PRO A 150 -24.62 5.56 -10.55
C PRO A 150 -24.43 4.86 -11.91
N GLU A 151 -25.35 5.10 -12.85
CA GLU A 151 -25.42 4.48 -14.19
C GLU A 151 -24.06 4.25 -14.87
N ALA A 152 -23.20 5.28 -14.93
CA ALA A 152 -21.88 5.22 -15.55
C ALA A 152 -20.88 4.21 -14.92
N THR A 153 -21.20 3.65 -13.75
CA THR A 153 -20.42 2.61 -13.05
C THR A 153 -21.22 1.34 -12.72
N GLN A 154 -22.50 1.27 -13.13
CA GLN A 154 -23.30 0.03 -13.17
C GLN A 154 -22.76 -0.95 -14.22
N TRP A 155 -23.46 -2.06 -14.48
CA TRP A 155 -23.02 -3.05 -15.46
C TRP A 155 -23.05 -2.48 -16.89
N SER A 156 -22.05 -2.84 -17.70
CA SER A 156 -22.11 -2.64 -19.14
C SER A 156 -23.14 -3.58 -19.78
N GLU A 157 -23.54 -3.29 -21.02
CA GLU A 157 -24.31 -4.25 -21.81
C GLU A 157 -23.59 -5.60 -21.96
N GLY A 158 -22.25 -5.58 -22.06
CA GLY A 158 -21.43 -6.78 -22.21
C GLY A 158 -21.42 -7.63 -20.95
N GLU A 159 -21.32 -7.01 -19.77
CA GLU A 159 -21.49 -7.68 -18.48
C GLU A 159 -22.90 -8.24 -18.32
N THR A 160 -23.92 -7.49 -18.76
CA THR A 160 -25.33 -7.90 -18.71
C THR A 160 -25.60 -9.11 -19.64
N ARG A 161 -25.07 -9.09 -20.87
CA ARG A 161 -25.18 -10.20 -21.83
C ARG A 161 -24.39 -11.43 -21.38
N ALA A 162 -23.22 -11.24 -20.77
CA ALA A 162 -22.46 -12.33 -20.17
C ALA A 162 -23.23 -12.95 -18.99
N MET A 163 -23.70 -12.14 -18.04
CA MET A 163 -24.44 -12.63 -16.88
C MET A 163 -25.69 -13.42 -17.28
N LYS A 164 -26.48 -12.92 -18.23
CA LYS A 164 -27.65 -13.62 -18.79
C LYS A 164 -27.29 -14.98 -19.43
N THR A 165 -26.08 -15.11 -19.98
CA THR A 165 -25.58 -16.34 -20.61
C THR A 165 -25.08 -17.35 -19.58
N PHE A 166 -24.27 -16.89 -18.62
CA PHE A 166 -23.57 -17.77 -17.68
C PHE A 166 -24.34 -18.06 -16.39
N TRP A 167 -25.17 -17.15 -15.87
CA TRP A 167 -25.87 -17.35 -14.59
C TRP A 167 -26.68 -18.65 -14.50
N PRO A 168 -27.47 -19.06 -15.51
CA PRO A 168 -28.25 -20.31 -15.46
C PRO A 168 -27.40 -21.59 -15.38
N LEU A 169 -26.09 -21.48 -15.64
CA LEU A 169 -25.08 -22.53 -15.47
C LEU A 169 -24.38 -22.38 -14.11
N LEU A 170 -23.93 -21.16 -13.78
CA LEU A 170 -23.22 -20.83 -12.55
C LEU A 170 -24.04 -21.15 -11.29
N VAL A 171 -25.33 -20.82 -11.26
CA VAL A 171 -26.23 -21.08 -10.12
C VAL A 171 -26.43 -22.57 -9.82
N ARG A 172 -25.93 -23.47 -10.68
CA ARG A 172 -25.96 -24.94 -10.49
C ARG A 172 -24.65 -25.53 -9.96
N VAL A 173 -23.56 -24.75 -9.94
CA VAL A 173 -22.20 -25.23 -9.61
C VAL A 173 -21.49 -24.36 -8.56
N LEU A 174 -21.88 -23.08 -8.42
CA LEU A 174 -21.38 -22.21 -7.35
C LEU A 174 -21.95 -22.65 -5.99
N PRO A 175 -21.19 -22.52 -4.90
CA PRO A 175 -21.67 -22.83 -3.57
C PRO A 175 -22.70 -21.78 -3.07
N PRO A 176 -23.58 -22.12 -2.10
CA PRO A 176 -24.71 -21.27 -1.69
C PRO A 176 -24.32 -19.89 -1.16
N ASP A 177 -23.15 -19.77 -0.53
CA ASP A 177 -22.59 -18.52 -0.03
C ASP A 177 -22.21 -17.55 -1.17
N VAL A 178 -21.58 -18.07 -2.24
CA VAL A 178 -21.28 -17.29 -3.45
C VAL A 178 -22.57 -16.93 -4.21
N ILE A 179 -23.56 -17.82 -4.25
CA ILE A 179 -24.88 -17.52 -4.83
C ILE A 179 -25.57 -16.39 -4.05
N PHE A 180 -25.50 -16.41 -2.71
CA PHE A 180 -26.00 -15.32 -1.86
C PHE A 180 -25.28 -13.99 -2.13
N ILE A 181 -23.95 -13.99 -2.24
CA ILE A 181 -23.19 -12.76 -2.54
C ILE A 181 -23.59 -12.17 -3.91
N ALA A 182 -23.89 -13.03 -4.89
CA ALA A 182 -24.23 -12.63 -6.26
C ALA A 182 -25.69 -12.19 -6.43
N ASP A 183 -26.67 -12.85 -5.81
CA ASP A 183 -28.09 -12.50 -5.89
C ASP A 183 -28.76 -12.66 -4.51
N PRO A 184 -28.52 -11.72 -3.57
CA PRO A 184 -28.91 -11.90 -2.16
C PRO A 184 -30.42 -12.00 -1.95
N GLU A 185 -31.23 -11.44 -2.85
CA GLU A 185 -32.70 -11.48 -2.78
C GLU A 185 -33.34 -12.41 -3.83
N GLY A 186 -32.55 -12.98 -4.75
CA GLY A 186 -33.01 -13.92 -5.78
C GLY A 186 -33.79 -13.26 -6.93
N LEU A 187 -33.49 -11.99 -7.24
CA LEU A 187 -34.22 -11.15 -8.19
C LEU A 187 -33.35 -10.54 -9.29
N MET A 188 -32.03 -10.42 -9.07
CA MET A 188 -31.15 -9.65 -9.96
C MET A 188 -30.79 -10.41 -11.24
N MET A 189 -30.70 -11.73 -11.17
CA MET A 189 -30.04 -12.53 -12.22
C MET A 189 -31.01 -13.18 -13.21
N GLY A 190 -32.28 -12.77 -13.22
CA GLY A 190 -33.32 -13.16 -14.18
C GLY A 190 -33.86 -14.60 -14.07
N VAL A 191 -33.04 -15.56 -13.62
CA VAL A 191 -33.48 -16.88 -13.16
C VAL A 191 -33.54 -16.84 -11.63
N GLY A 192 -34.73 -16.53 -11.11
CA GLY A 192 -34.95 -16.37 -9.67
C GLY A 192 -34.61 -17.63 -8.89
N SER A 193 -33.70 -17.50 -7.92
CA SER A 193 -33.25 -18.58 -7.05
C SER A 193 -33.54 -18.21 -5.60
N SER A 194 -34.21 -19.09 -4.86
CA SER A 194 -34.50 -18.85 -3.44
C SER A 194 -33.26 -18.94 -2.55
N ILE A 195 -32.16 -19.50 -3.06
CA ILE A 195 -30.92 -19.77 -2.32
C ILE A 195 -30.41 -18.51 -1.63
N GLY A 196 -30.19 -17.41 -2.37
CA GLY A 196 -29.65 -16.18 -1.79
C GLY A 196 -30.55 -15.61 -0.69
N ARG A 197 -31.86 -15.56 -0.94
CA ARG A 197 -32.86 -15.05 0.03
C ARG A 197 -33.01 -15.94 1.27
N GLN A 198 -32.77 -17.24 1.15
CA GLN A 198 -32.86 -18.22 2.24
C GLN A 198 -31.53 -18.48 2.95
N TYR A 199 -30.41 -17.96 2.42
CA TYR A 199 -29.09 -18.17 3.01
C TYR A 199 -28.91 -17.33 4.28
N VAL A 200 -28.46 -18.01 5.34
CA VAL A 200 -28.29 -17.47 6.70
C VAL A 200 -26.91 -17.78 7.31
N GLY A 201 -25.96 -18.30 6.51
CA GLY A 201 -24.65 -18.73 7.00
C GLY A 201 -24.65 -20.09 7.72
N ASN A 202 -23.47 -20.69 7.85
CA ASN A 202 -23.23 -21.91 8.61
C ASN A 202 -22.73 -21.56 10.02
N GLY A 203 -23.64 -21.60 11.00
CA GLY A 203 -23.32 -21.26 12.40
C GLY A 203 -23.32 -19.75 12.71
N THR A 204 -23.02 -19.41 13.96
CA THR A 204 -23.29 -18.06 14.51
C THR A 204 -22.44 -16.95 13.89
N SER A 205 -21.15 -17.20 13.64
CA SER A 205 -20.25 -16.21 13.04
C SER A 205 -20.65 -15.88 11.60
N GLU A 206 -20.93 -16.90 10.79
CA GLU A 206 -21.43 -16.69 9.42
C GLU A 206 -22.81 -16.03 9.43
N MET A 207 -23.70 -16.36 10.37
CA MET A 207 -25.02 -15.72 10.47
C MET A 207 -24.93 -14.22 10.76
N ARG A 208 -24.02 -13.79 11.64
CA ARG A 208 -23.76 -12.35 11.87
C ARG A 208 -23.18 -11.68 10.62
N LEU A 209 -22.21 -12.33 9.98
CA LEU A 209 -21.58 -11.85 8.74
C LEU A 209 -22.57 -11.74 7.58
N VAL A 210 -23.48 -12.70 7.40
CA VAL A 210 -24.53 -12.72 6.36
C VAL A 210 -25.57 -11.63 6.61
N GLY A 211 -25.97 -11.40 7.86
CA GLY A 211 -26.84 -10.27 8.23
C GLY A 211 -26.22 -8.93 7.84
N ALA A 212 -24.97 -8.71 8.23
CA ALA A 212 -24.21 -7.51 7.88
C ALA A 212 -23.96 -7.37 6.36
N LEU A 213 -23.77 -8.49 5.65
CA LEU A 213 -23.60 -8.51 4.20
C LEU A 213 -24.85 -8.08 3.43
N ARG A 214 -26.07 -8.31 3.93
CA ARG A 214 -27.29 -7.84 3.23
C ARG A 214 -27.32 -6.32 3.11
N GLU A 215 -27.02 -5.60 4.19
CA GLU A 215 -26.90 -4.14 4.20
C GLU A 215 -25.75 -3.67 3.28
N VAL A 216 -24.57 -4.27 3.41
CA VAL A 216 -23.39 -3.90 2.61
C VAL A 216 -23.61 -4.15 1.11
N LEU A 217 -24.23 -5.27 0.71
CA LEU A 217 -24.52 -5.61 -0.69
C LEU A 217 -25.67 -4.77 -1.29
N ALA A 218 -26.52 -4.16 -0.45
CA ALA A 218 -27.48 -3.14 -0.84
C ALA A 218 -26.87 -1.73 -1.00
N GLY A 219 -25.57 -1.56 -0.70
CA GLY A 219 -24.88 -0.26 -0.75
C GLY A 219 -24.86 0.50 0.59
N GLY A 220 -25.33 -0.12 1.67
CA GLY A 220 -25.45 0.49 3.00
C GLY A 220 -24.16 0.53 3.83
N HIS A 221 -24.29 1.02 5.06
CA HIS A 221 -23.18 1.23 6.00
C HIS A 221 -23.53 0.71 7.40
N LEU A 222 -22.53 0.16 8.09
CA LEU A 222 -22.73 -0.53 9.37
C LEU A 222 -22.36 0.32 10.60
N GLY A 223 -22.96 -0.02 11.74
CA GLY A 223 -22.62 0.51 13.04
C GLY A 223 -21.24 0.07 13.55
N PHE A 224 -20.70 0.82 14.52
CA PHE A 224 -19.40 0.52 15.12
C PHE A 224 -19.38 -0.87 15.80
N GLU A 225 -20.44 -1.20 16.53
CA GLU A 225 -20.55 -2.46 17.27
C GLU A 225 -20.82 -3.65 16.34
N GLU A 226 -21.53 -3.43 15.23
CA GLU A 226 -21.78 -4.44 14.21
C GLU A 226 -20.48 -4.83 13.49
N VAL A 227 -19.69 -3.86 13.02
CA VAL A 227 -18.39 -4.14 12.39
C VAL A 227 -17.41 -4.76 13.39
N GLN A 228 -17.34 -4.25 14.63
CA GLN A 228 -16.46 -4.84 15.65
C GLN A 228 -16.87 -6.27 16.01
N GLY A 229 -18.18 -6.52 16.14
CA GLY A 229 -18.76 -7.82 16.41
C GLY A 229 -18.66 -8.80 15.25
N VAL A 230 -18.70 -8.35 14.00
CA VAL A 230 -18.37 -9.21 12.84
C VAL A 230 -16.89 -9.56 12.87
N LEU A 231 -16.00 -8.58 13.02
CA LEU A 231 -14.55 -8.83 12.98
C LEU A 231 -14.08 -9.79 14.08
N LYS A 232 -14.57 -9.65 15.32
CA LYS A 232 -14.24 -10.57 16.42
C LYS A 232 -14.87 -11.98 16.29
N ASP A 233 -15.92 -12.16 15.49
CA ASP A 233 -16.54 -13.47 15.24
C ASP A 233 -15.87 -14.25 14.08
N VAL A 234 -15.15 -13.56 13.18
CA VAL A 234 -14.64 -14.13 11.91
C VAL A 234 -13.11 -14.16 11.79
N LEU A 235 -12.39 -13.64 12.79
CA LEU A 235 -10.92 -13.64 12.86
C LEU A 235 -10.45 -14.13 14.26
N PRO A 236 -9.28 -14.78 14.38
CA PRO A 236 -8.32 -15.11 13.33
C PRO A 236 -8.84 -16.17 12.35
N LEU A 237 -8.35 -16.16 11.11
CA LEU A 237 -8.54 -17.30 10.22
C LEU A 237 -7.73 -18.50 10.76
N GLN A 238 -8.38 -19.66 10.87
CA GLN A 238 -7.73 -20.91 11.22
C GLN A 238 -7.04 -21.50 9.97
N GLU A 239 -5.81 -21.98 10.11
CA GLU A 239 -5.11 -22.69 9.04
C GLU A 239 -5.34 -24.21 9.17
N GLY A 240 -5.75 -24.85 8.07
CA GLY A 240 -5.95 -26.30 7.95
C GLY A 240 -7.37 -26.70 7.55
N ASP A 241 -7.50 -27.69 6.66
CA ASP A 241 -8.79 -28.21 6.17
C ASP A 241 -9.56 -29.06 7.22
N GLU A 242 -8.95 -29.39 8.35
CA GLU A 242 -9.46 -30.39 9.31
C GLU A 242 -10.54 -29.88 10.29
N ASN A 243 -10.91 -28.58 10.25
CA ASN A 243 -11.96 -28.03 11.12
C ASN A 243 -13.05 -27.26 10.34
N PRO A 244 -14.27 -27.82 10.17
CA PRO A 244 -15.38 -27.19 9.42
C PRO A 244 -16.08 -26.03 10.18
N GLN A 245 -15.35 -25.33 11.05
CA GLN A 245 -15.81 -24.17 11.83
C GLN A 245 -15.25 -22.83 11.28
N GLY A 246 -14.39 -22.87 10.28
CA GLY A 246 -13.88 -21.67 9.61
C GLY A 246 -14.96 -20.94 8.80
N VAL A 247 -14.95 -19.61 8.88
CA VAL A 247 -15.85 -18.72 8.11
C VAL A 247 -15.43 -18.68 6.64
N SER A 248 -16.40 -18.70 5.72
CA SER A 248 -16.14 -18.66 4.29
C SER A 248 -15.34 -17.43 3.88
N GLU A 249 -14.21 -17.69 3.23
CA GLU A 249 -13.39 -16.68 2.57
C GLU A 249 -14.18 -15.86 1.55
N ALA A 250 -15.25 -16.42 0.95
CA ALA A 250 -16.09 -15.69 0.01
C ALA A 250 -16.92 -14.63 0.74
N LEU A 251 -17.60 -14.99 1.84
CA LEU A 251 -18.37 -14.04 2.65
C LEU A 251 -17.46 -12.94 3.22
N LEU A 252 -16.31 -13.31 3.77
CA LEU A 252 -15.36 -12.34 4.34
C LEU A 252 -14.76 -11.43 3.26
N SER A 253 -14.44 -11.95 2.08
CA SER A 253 -13.95 -11.14 0.96
C SER A 253 -15.02 -10.21 0.40
N ALA A 254 -16.27 -10.66 0.35
CA ALA A 254 -17.41 -9.84 -0.03
C ALA A 254 -17.66 -8.69 0.98
N PHE A 255 -17.43 -8.93 2.26
CA PHE A 255 -17.57 -7.92 3.31
C PHE A 255 -16.47 -6.86 3.23
N LEU A 256 -15.20 -7.30 3.15
CA LEU A 256 -14.03 -6.43 3.04
C LEU A 256 -14.04 -5.59 1.74
N ILE A 257 -14.55 -6.12 0.63
CA ILE A 257 -14.68 -5.38 -0.64
C ILE A 257 -15.96 -4.54 -0.68
N GLY A 258 -17.06 -5.01 -0.13
CA GLY A 258 -18.32 -4.29 -0.13
C GLY A 258 -18.24 -2.97 0.64
N GLN A 259 -17.77 -2.99 1.89
CA GLN A 259 -17.58 -1.75 2.65
C GLN A 259 -16.58 -0.79 1.99
N ARG A 260 -15.54 -1.32 1.34
CA ARG A 260 -14.60 -0.52 0.54
C ARG A 260 -15.30 0.14 -0.66
N MET A 261 -16.22 -0.56 -1.32
CA MET A 261 -16.95 -0.06 -2.49
C MET A 261 -18.00 0.98 -2.11
N ASN A 262 -18.69 0.82 -0.98
CA ASN A 262 -19.64 1.80 -0.44
C ASN A 262 -18.92 3.07 0.07
N ARG A 263 -17.60 2.98 0.28
CA ARG A 263 -16.69 3.94 0.94
C ARG A 263 -16.87 3.93 2.46
N GLU A 264 -15.78 3.66 3.17
CA GLU A 264 -15.85 3.39 4.61
C GLU A 264 -16.24 4.65 5.41
N THR A 265 -17.23 4.56 6.29
CA THR A 265 -17.56 5.65 7.21
C THR A 265 -16.59 5.73 8.38
N ASP A 266 -16.50 6.90 9.03
CA ASP A 266 -15.75 7.09 10.28
C ASP A 266 -16.13 6.11 11.40
N ARG A 267 -17.37 5.58 11.41
CA ARG A 267 -17.84 4.60 12.40
C ARG A 267 -17.25 3.21 12.13
N GLU A 268 -17.31 2.79 10.87
CA GLU A 268 -16.75 1.52 10.39
C GLU A 268 -15.22 1.53 10.50
N LEU A 269 -14.56 2.60 10.06
CA LEU A 269 -13.11 2.79 10.22
C LEU A 269 -12.69 2.80 11.70
N LYS A 270 -13.48 3.40 12.60
CA LYS A 270 -13.22 3.31 14.05
C LYS A 270 -13.31 1.86 14.53
N ALA A 271 -14.27 1.07 14.06
CA ALA A 271 -14.40 -0.35 14.41
C ALA A 271 -13.18 -1.15 13.92
N TYR A 272 -12.85 -1.05 12.63
CA TYR A 272 -11.64 -1.66 12.05
C TYR A 272 -10.32 -1.23 12.71
N CYS A 273 -10.28 -0.06 13.35
CA CYS A 273 -9.09 0.43 14.07
C CYS A 273 -8.95 -0.20 15.46
N LEU A 274 -10.06 -0.33 16.20
CA LEU A 274 -10.08 -0.72 17.61
C LEU A 274 -10.48 -2.18 17.84
N ALA A 275 -10.88 -2.93 16.80
CA ALA A 275 -11.44 -4.28 16.93
C ALA A 275 -10.53 -5.28 17.62
N PHE A 276 -9.21 -5.12 17.55
CA PHE A 276 -8.21 -6.04 18.10
C PHE A 276 -7.27 -5.35 19.11
N ASP A 277 -7.69 -4.23 19.69
CA ASP A 277 -6.86 -3.47 20.63
C ASP A 277 -6.42 -4.28 21.87
N ASP A 278 -7.27 -5.23 22.27
CA ASP A 278 -7.18 -6.11 23.43
C ASP A 278 -6.72 -7.54 23.10
N GLU A 279 -6.47 -7.87 21.83
CA GLU A 279 -6.23 -9.24 21.33
C GLU A 279 -5.12 -10.00 22.07
N ILE A 280 -4.01 -9.33 22.37
CA ILE A 280 -2.85 -9.87 23.10
C ILE A 280 -2.66 -9.18 24.45
N GLY A 281 -3.76 -8.66 25.02
CA GLY A 281 -3.74 -7.79 26.19
C GLY A 281 -3.47 -6.31 25.84
N PRO A 282 -3.41 -5.43 26.87
CA PRO A 282 -3.22 -4.00 26.67
C PRO A 282 -1.81 -3.67 26.16
N PRO A 283 -1.65 -2.67 25.27
CA PRO A 283 -0.33 -2.18 24.85
C PRO A 283 0.56 -1.80 26.05
N PRO A 284 1.80 -2.32 26.12
CA PRO A 284 2.74 -1.92 27.17
C PRO A 284 3.10 -0.43 27.05
N VAL A 285 3.39 0.20 28.18
CA VAL A 285 3.77 1.62 28.25
C VAL A 285 5.27 1.73 28.47
N ALA A 286 6.00 2.28 27.50
CA ALA A 286 7.42 2.62 27.59
C ALA A 286 7.62 3.92 28.37
N ASP A 287 8.62 3.96 29.25
CA ASP A 287 8.95 5.17 29.99
C ASP A 287 9.87 6.09 29.16
N VAL A 288 9.25 6.84 28.25
CA VAL A 288 9.93 7.71 27.28
C VAL A 288 9.22 9.06 27.19
N ARG A 289 10.01 10.15 27.11
CA ARG A 289 9.51 11.54 27.12
C ARG A 289 8.56 11.86 25.94
N SER A 290 8.75 11.18 24.82
CA SER A 290 7.91 11.27 23.62
C SER A 290 7.97 9.96 22.85
N LEU A 291 6.91 9.65 22.10
CA LEU A 291 6.87 8.50 21.19
C LEU A 291 6.10 8.86 19.92
N THR A 292 6.77 8.77 18.77
CA THR A 292 6.12 8.95 17.47
C THR A 292 5.92 7.60 16.76
N HIS A 293 4.67 7.28 16.46
CA HIS A 293 4.25 6.08 15.74
C HIS A 293 4.25 6.36 14.23
N TYR A 294 4.95 5.54 13.45
CA TYR A 294 5.16 5.74 12.00
C TYR A 294 4.33 4.75 11.15
N GLY A 295 3.14 5.21 10.77
CA GLY A 295 2.14 4.47 9.98
C GLY A 295 2.32 4.54 8.47
N GLU A 296 3.33 3.84 7.96
CA GLU A 296 3.54 3.65 6.52
C GLU A 296 2.53 2.67 5.88
N PRO A 297 2.30 2.70 4.55
CA PRO A 297 1.52 1.67 3.87
C PRO A 297 2.22 0.31 3.92
N TYR A 298 1.52 -0.68 4.48
CA TYR A 298 2.00 -2.05 4.65
C TYR A 298 2.24 -2.77 3.32
N ASP A 299 1.55 -2.36 2.24
CA ASP A 299 1.80 -2.88 0.88
C ASP A 299 3.12 -2.43 0.26
N GLY A 300 3.88 -1.58 0.95
CA GLY A 300 5.26 -1.24 0.61
C GLY A 300 5.40 -0.13 -0.44
N ASN A 301 6.65 0.18 -0.80
CA ASN A 301 6.98 1.09 -1.90
C ASN A 301 7.61 0.29 -3.05
N THR A 302 7.16 0.50 -4.29
CA THR A 302 7.67 -0.24 -5.46
C THR A 302 8.69 0.52 -6.29
N ARG A 303 8.90 1.82 -6.05
CA ARG A 303 9.69 2.70 -6.93
C ARG A 303 10.77 3.50 -6.21
N PHE A 304 10.46 4.08 -5.04
CA PHE A 304 11.22 5.17 -4.45
C PHE A 304 11.78 4.83 -3.06
N PHE A 305 12.87 5.51 -2.71
CA PHE A 305 13.56 5.36 -1.43
C PHE A 305 12.67 5.65 -0.20
N ARG A 306 12.71 4.71 0.76
CA ARG A 306 12.03 4.77 2.05
C ARG A 306 12.98 5.30 3.13
N SER A 307 12.84 6.56 3.51
CA SER A 307 13.69 7.19 4.52
C SER A 307 13.27 6.88 5.97
N THR A 308 12.05 6.40 6.20
CA THR A 308 11.39 6.33 7.53
C THR A 308 12.18 5.55 8.59
N LEU A 309 12.83 4.44 8.24
CA LEU A 309 13.72 3.70 9.16
C LEU A 309 14.93 4.52 9.61
N PHE A 310 15.54 5.25 8.68
CA PHE A 310 16.72 6.07 8.93
C PHE A 310 16.36 7.37 9.66
N VAL A 311 15.16 7.92 9.42
CA VAL A 311 14.57 9.02 10.20
C VAL A 311 14.40 8.64 11.67
N ALA A 312 13.93 7.42 11.97
CA ALA A 312 13.81 6.94 13.35
C ALA A 312 15.17 6.83 14.07
N ALA A 313 16.20 6.32 13.37
CA ALA A 313 17.56 6.28 13.89
C ALA A 313 18.12 7.69 14.15
N VAL A 314 17.85 8.67 13.28
CA VAL A 314 18.20 10.09 13.48
C VAL A 314 17.47 10.70 14.68
N ARG A 315 16.16 10.42 14.84
CA ARG A 315 15.36 10.93 15.96
C ARG A 315 15.85 10.44 17.33
N SER A 316 16.25 9.17 17.41
CA SER A 316 16.76 8.59 18.66
C SER A 316 18.06 9.26 19.16
N CYS A 317 18.85 9.93 18.29
CA CYS A 317 20.05 10.67 18.70
C CYS A 317 19.76 11.86 19.62
N TYR A 318 18.59 12.50 19.50
CA TYR A 318 18.13 13.57 20.37
C TYR A 318 16.95 13.13 21.26
N GLY A 319 16.85 11.82 21.53
CA GLY A 319 15.90 11.26 22.50
C GLY A 319 14.42 11.33 22.09
N GLU A 320 14.13 11.37 20.79
CA GLU A 320 12.77 11.33 20.25
C GLU A 320 12.38 9.90 19.84
N SER A 321 11.86 9.12 20.79
CA SER A 321 11.62 7.69 20.56
C SER A 321 10.60 7.44 19.44
N SER A 322 10.85 6.42 18.62
CA SER A 322 10.10 6.15 17.39
C SER A 322 9.67 4.69 17.28
N LEU A 323 8.36 4.45 17.14
CA LEU A 323 7.80 3.11 16.89
C LEU A 323 7.39 2.98 15.41
N LEU A 324 8.06 2.10 14.69
CA LEU A 324 7.69 1.70 13.34
C LEU A 324 6.86 0.41 13.40
N HIS A 325 5.88 0.26 12.51
CA HIS A 325 5.08 -0.96 12.44
C HIS A 325 4.69 -1.30 11.00
N GLY A 326 4.57 -2.60 10.70
CA GLY A 326 4.44 -3.09 9.34
C GLY A 326 4.21 -4.60 9.24
N VAL A 327 4.65 -5.16 8.12
CA VAL A 327 4.71 -6.60 7.81
C VAL A 327 5.86 -6.89 6.85
N GLU A 328 6.28 -8.15 6.73
CA GLU A 328 7.28 -8.61 5.77
C GLU A 328 6.80 -8.51 4.32
N TRP A 329 5.52 -8.75 4.03
CA TRP A 329 4.94 -8.58 2.69
C TRP A 329 3.43 -8.33 2.73
N MET A 330 2.91 -7.49 1.81
CA MET A 330 1.47 -7.30 1.67
C MET A 330 1.03 -6.89 0.26
N ALA A 331 -0.12 -7.42 -0.14
CA ALA A 331 -0.84 -7.09 -1.36
C ALA A 331 -1.56 -5.72 -1.28
N PRO A 332 -1.88 -5.06 -2.43
CA PRO A 332 -1.76 -5.54 -3.81
C PRO A 332 -0.44 -5.19 -4.52
N LYS A 333 0.48 -4.49 -3.85
CA LYS A 333 1.77 -4.07 -4.44
C LYS A 333 2.90 -5.08 -4.20
N GLY A 334 3.05 -5.58 -2.98
CA GLY A 334 4.22 -6.36 -2.54
C GLY A 334 5.54 -5.58 -2.66
N GLY A 335 5.56 -4.31 -2.26
CA GLY A 335 6.75 -3.45 -2.31
C GLY A 335 7.75 -3.68 -1.17
N VAL A 336 8.75 -2.80 -1.07
CA VAL A 336 9.71 -2.78 0.04
C VAL A 336 9.02 -2.27 1.32
N THR A 337 9.28 -2.93 2.45
CA THR A 337 8.86 -2.54 3.80
C THR A 337 10.05 -2.45 4.76
N GLU A 338 9.88 -1.80 5.90
CA GLU A 338 10.89 -1.68 6.96
C GLU A 338 11.32 -3.05 7.50
N GLU A 339 10.41 -4.03 7.58
CA GLU A 339 10.74 -5.38 8.02
C GLU A 339 11.70 -6.09 7.05
N GLN A 340 11.52 -5.90 5.74
CA GLN A 340 12.44 -6.43 4.74
C GLN A 340 13.84 -5.80 4.88
N MET A 341 13.90 -4.49 5.12
CA MET A 341 15.17 -3.78 5.31
C MET A 341 15.88 -4.23 6.60
N LEU A 342 15.17 -4.30 7.71
CA LEU A 342 15.70 -4.74 9.00
C LEU A 342 16.16 -6.20 8.96
N LYS A 343 15.37 -7.10 8.37
CA LYS A 343 15.73 -8.52 8.20
C LYS A 343 16.97 -8.69 7.32
N PHE A 344 17.10 -7.91 6.24
CA PHE A 344 18.27 -7.94 5.36
C PHE A 344 19.54 -7.40 6.06
N MET A 345 19.40 -6.43 6.97
CA MET A 345 20.50 -5.96 7.83
C MET A 345 20.77 -6.85 9.06
N GLY A 346 20.12 -8.02 9.16
CA GLY A 346 20.36 -9.00 10.22
C GLY A 346 19.74 -8.67 11.58
N ALA A 347 18.77 -7.74 11.67
CA ALA A 347 18.04 -7.49 12.91
C ALA A 347 17.01 -8.58 13.20
N ASN A 348 16.71 -8.80 14.49
CA ASN A 348 15.54 -9.58 14.89
C ASN A 348 14.24 -8.81 14.52
N ILE A 349 13.33 -9.51 13.84
CA ILE A 349 11.99 -9.01 13.44
C ILE A 349 10.85 -9.73 14.17
N ASN A 350 11.17 -10.73 14.99
CA ASN A 350 10.23 -11.45 15.85
C ASN A 350 10.31 -10.84 17.25
N LEU A 351 9.71 -9.66 17.38
CA LEU A 351 9.70 -8.84 18.58
C LEU A 351 8.26 -8.58 19.02
N SER A 352 7.88 -9.12 20.18
CA SER A 352 6.63 -8.75 20.83
C SER A 352 6.62 -7.26 21.22
N PRO A 353 5.44 -6.64 21.41
CA PRO A 353 5.36 -5.25 21.87
C PRO A 353 6.09 -4.99 23.20
N LEU A 354 6.20 -5.98 24.09
CA LEU A 354 6.95 -5.87 25.34
C LEU A 354 8.47 -5.82 25.13
N GLN A 355 8.97 -6.42 24.05
CA GLN A 355 10.39 -6.36 23.66
C GLN A 355 10.69 -5.07 22.89
N ALA A 356 9.73 -4.60 22.08
CA ALA A 356 9.79 -3.27 21.48
C ALA A 356 9.80 -2.14 22.53
N LYS A 357 9.05 -2.27 23.64
CA LYS A 357 9.17 -1.37 24.81
C LYS A 357 10.63 -1.25 25.26
N LYS A 358 11.33 -2.37 25.49
CA LYS A 358 12.74 -2.38 25.93
C LYS A 358 13.67 -1.63 24.96
N LEU A 359 13.41 -1.71 23.64
CA LEU A 359 14.20 -1.03 22.61
C LEU A 359 13.90 0.47 22.49
N LEU A 360 12.69 0.90 22.85
CA LEU A 360 12.32 2.32 22.95
C LEU A 360 12.94 3.01 24.19
N GLU A 361 13.15 2.24 25.26
CA GLU A 361 13.72 2.66 26.55
C GLU A 361 15.26 2.52 26.62
N ASP A 362 15.89 1.89 25.63
CA ASP A 362 17.33 1.71 25.58
C ASP A 362 18.01 3.01 25.10
N ASP A 363 18.76 3.65 26.01
CA ASP A 363 19.48 4.93 25.80
C ASP A 363 20.49 4.91 24.64
N GLU A 364 20.87 3.74 24.12
CA GLU A 364 21.78 3.54 22.99
C GLU A 364 21.05 3.11 21.70
N VAL A 365 19.72 2.87 21.76
CA VAL A 365 18.87 2.49 20.62
C VAL A 365 17.74 3.51 20.38
N GLY A 366 16.79 3.67 21.30
CA GLY A 366 15.72 4.68 21.25
C GLY A 366 14.68 4.54 20.12
N PHE A 367 14.63 3.43 19.38
CA PHE A 367 13.56 3.17 18.40
C PHE A 367 13.25 1.68 18.30
N ALA A 368 12.03 1.34 17.85
CA ALA A 368 11.59 -0.05 17.71
C ALA A 368 10.81 -0.31 16.43
N TYR A 369 10.88 -1.55 15.93
CA TYR A 369 9.98 -2.07 14.90
C TYR A 369 9.13 -3.21 15.46
N VAL A 370 7.82 -3.22 15.13
CA VAL A 370 6.89 -4.30 15.49
C VAL A 370 6.11 -4.76 14.26
N SER A 371 6.19 -6.06 13.96
CA SER A 371 5.39 -6.67 12.89
C SER A 371 3.95 -6.88 13.34
N GLN A 372 2.99 -6.74 12.42
CA GLN A 372 1.56 -7.07 12.64
C GLN A 372 1.38 -8.52 13.09
N ARG A 373 2.27 -9.42 12.67
CA ARG A 373 2.39 -10.81 13.13
C ARG A 373 2.45 -10.93 14.66
N GLU A 374 3.32 -10.15 15.29
CA GLU A 374 3.62 -10.22 16.73
C GLU A 374 2.64 -9.40 17.58
N ALA A 375 1.87 -8.50 16.95
CA ALA A 375 0.99 -7.55 17.64
C ALA A 375 -0.52 -7.82 17.43
N ARG A 376 -0.92 -8.30 16.26
CA ARG A 376 -2.32 -8.44 15.81
C ARG A 376 -2.50 -9.67 14.89
N PRO A 377 -2.26 -10.91 15.38
CA PRO A 377 -2.29 -12.11 14.53
C PRO A 377 -3.61 -12.31 13.78
N SER A 378 -4.75 -11.90 14.34
CA SER A 378 -6.06 -11.91 13.67
C SER A 378 -6.08 -11.08 12.39
N ILE A 379 -5.50 -9.88 12.40
CA ILE A 379 -5.40 -9.03 11.20
C ILE A 379 -4.35 -9.57 10.23
N TYR A 380 -3.23 -10.08 10.75
CA TYR A 380 -2.15 -10.68 9.96
C TYR A 380 -2.61 -11.92 9.17
N SER A 381 -3.51 -12.74 9.73
CA SER A 381 -4.09 -13.92 9.06
C SER A 381 -4.73 -13.61 7.69
N LEU A 382 -5.13 -12.36 7.44
CA LEU A 382 -5.72 -11.91 6.19
C LEU A 382 -4.72 -11.74 5.02
N ILE A 383 -3.42 -11.94 5.19
CA ILE A 383 -2.42 -11.79 4.09
C ILE A 383 -2.83 -12.56 2.82
N ARG A 384 -3.28 -13.82 2.97
CA ARG A 384 -3.74 -14.65 1.85
C ARG A 384 -4.97 -14.06 1.15
N ILE A 385 -6.01 -13.68 1.90
CA ILE A 385 -7.22 -13.04 1.35
C ILE A 385 -6.87 -11.71 0.68
N ARG A 386 -6.01 -10.89 1.29
CA ARG A 386 -5.62 -9.56 0.77
C ARG A 386 -4.93 -9.61 -0.60
N GLU A 387 -4.26 -10.71 -0.94
CA GLU A 387 -3.77 -10.94 -2.30
C GLU A 387 -4.90 -11.23 -3.28
N HIS A 388 -5.82 -12.13 -2.91
CA HIS A 388 -6.90 -12.60 -3.77
C HIS A 388 -8.00 -11.56 -4.02
N ILE A 389 -8.24 -10.62 -3.11
CA ILE A 389 -9.24 -9.54 -3.31
C ILE A 389 -8.73 -8.35 -4.15
N LYS A 390 -7.43 -8.33 -4.53
CA LYS A 390 -6.74 -7.30 -5.34
C LYS A 390 -6.76 -5.84 -4.84
N LYS A 391 -7.53 -5.51 -3.82
CA LYS A 391 -7.76 -4.14 -3.35
C LYS A 391 -7.36 -4.00 -1.89
N ARG A 392 -7.05 -2.77 -1.49
CA ARG A 392 -6.79 -2.39 -0.10
C ARG A 392 -8.13 -2.41 0.68
N PRO A 393 -8.37 -3.35 1.61
CA PRO A 393 -9.59 -3.37 2.42
C PRO A 393 -9.61 -2.20 3.43
N PRO A 394 -10.71 -1.97 4.18
CA PRO A 394 -10.80 -0.94 5.23
C PRO A 394 -9.60 -0.94 6.21
N LEU A 395 -9.13 -2.14 6.58
CA LEU A 395 -7.94 -2.38 7.41
C LEU A 395 -6.67 -1.67 6.91
N ALA A 396 -6.50 -1.49 5.61
CA ALA A 396 -5.33 -0.81 5.03
C ALA A 396 -5.31 0.71 5.28
N THR A 397 -6.42 1.26 5.78
CA THR A 397 -6.48 2.62 6.34
C THR A 397 -6.13 2.60 7.83
N THR A 398 -6.63 1.63 8.58
CA THR A 398 -6.58 1.60 10.06
C THR A 398 -5.32 0.98 10.66
N GLU A 399 -4.60 0.14 9.91
CA GLU A 399 -3.33 -0.47 10.35
C GLU A 399 -2.18 0.55 10.47
N LYS A 400 -2.34 1.74 9.87
CA LYS A 400 -1.41 2.88 9.93
C LYS A 400 -1.59 3.78 11.16
N VAL A 401 -2.57 3.51 12.01
CA VAL A 401 -2.93 4.35 13.16
C VAL A 401 -3.14 3.47 14.41
N GLN A 402 -2.21 2.53 14.59
CA GLN A 402 -2.15 1.60 15.72
C GLN A 402 -1.23 2.15 16.81
N GLN A 403 -1.39 1.65 18.03
CA GLN A 403 -0.51 1.94 19.17
C GLN A 403 -0.11 0.62 19.82
N TYR A 404 0.89 -0.08 19.24
CA TYR A 404 1.32 -1.37 19.78
C TYR A 404 2.13 -1.24 21.07
N VAL A 405 2.83 -0.11 21.26
CA VAL A 405 3.47 0.30 22.52
C VAL A 405 3.11 1.76 22.76
N LYS A 406 2.77 2.15 24.00
CA LYS A 406 2.46 3.54 24.37
C LYS A 406 3.62 4.19 25.12
N ALA A 407 3.53 5.48 25.44
CA ALA A 407 4.52 6.20 26.23
C ALA A 407 3.95 6.73 27.55
N SER A 408 4.83 6.96 28.53
CA SER A 408 4.54 7.80 29.71
C SER A 408 4.42 9.29 29.34
N GLY A 409 5.20 9.74 28.35
CA GLY A 409 5.20 11.11 27.82
C GLY A 409 4.32 11.35 26.58
N LYS A 410 4.76 12.26 25.72
CA LYS A 410 3.97 12.77 24.57
C LYS A 410 3.88 11.77 23.42
N GLU A 411 2.73 11.12 23.26
CA GLU A 411 2.45 10.29 22.07
C GLU A 411 2.05 11.12 20.84
N SER A 412 2.56 10.78 19.66
CA SER A 412 2.18 11.33 18.34
C SER A 412 2.06 10.24 17.28
N ILE A 413 1.23 10.42 16.25
CA ILE A 413 1.16 9.48 15.10
C ILE A 413 1.40 10.25 13.80
N VAL A 414 2.20 9.67 12.90
CA VAL A 414 2.39 10.14 11.53
C VAL A 414 1.93 9.05 10.56
N ALA A 415 1.12 9.38 9.54
CA ALA A 415 0.64 8.39 8.57
C ALA A 415 0.62 8.89 7.12
N GLY A 416 1.03 8.04 6.17
CA GLY A 416 0.97 8.33 4.74
C GLY A 416 -0.42 8.10 4.12
N PHE A 417 -0.83 8.91 3.14
CA PHE A 417 -2.07 8.70 2.37
C PHE A 417 -1.96 9.06 0.88
N TYR A 418 -2.95 8.61 0.08
CA TYR A 418 -2.88 8.62 -1.39
C TYR A 418 -4.11 9.29 -2.04
N HIS A 419 -5.31 8.76 -1.78
CA HIS A 419 -6.58 9.35 -2.23
C HIS A 419 -7.03 10.45 -1.25
N GLU A 420 -7.64 11.50 -1.79
CA GLU A 420 -8.11 12.69 -1.04
C GLU A 420 -9.30 12.34 -0.13
N GLY A 421 -9.43 13.06 0.99
CA GLY A 421 -10.44 12.81 2.02
C GLY A 421 -10.04 11.78 3.07
N TYR A 422 -9.14 10.83 2.76
CA TYR A 422 -8.60 9.91 3.79
C TYR A 422 -7.75 10.64 4.85
N GLU A 423 -7.33 11.89 4.59
CA GLU A 423 -6.74 12.78 5.58
C GLU A 423 -7.65 13.00 6.80
N GLU A 424 -8.93 13.27 6.58
CA GLU A 424 -9.88 13.56 7.66
C GLU A 424 -10.13 12.33 8.52
N SER A 425 -10.39 11.18 7.89
CA SER A 425 -10.60 9.91 8.61
C SER A 425 -9.35 9.43 9.35
N LEU A 426 -8.14 9.60 8.80
CA LEU A 426 -6.90 9.27 9.51
C LEU A 426 -6.69 10.20 10.72
N LEU A 427 -6.87 11.51 10.56
CA LEU A 427 -6.78 12.45 11.69
C LEU A 427 -7.90 12.23 12.72
N MET A 428 -9.08 11.78 12.31
CA MET A 428 -10.16 11.35 13.19
C MET A 428 -9.73 10.12 14.01
N LEU A 429 -9.17 9.09 13.37
CA LEU A 429 -8.66 7.90 14.07
C LEU A 429 -7.53 8.24 15.05
N MET A 430 -6.60 9.12 14.69
CA MET A 430 -5.57 9.61 15.62
C MET A 430 -6.17 10.36 16.83
N LYS A 431 -7.21 11.18 16.62
CA LYS A 431 -7.97 11.82 17.72
C LYS A 431 -8.70 10.79 18.59
N ARG A 432 -9.17 9.66 18.03
CA ARG A 432 -9.80 8.55 18.77
C ARG A 432 -8.79 7.67 19.52
N ARG A 433 -7.58 7.49 18.98
CA ARG A 433 -6.44 6.84 19.66
C ARG A 433 -6.03 7.60 20.93
N GLY A 434 -6.24 8.92 20.94
CA GLY A 434 -5.88 9.76 22.06
C GLY A 434 -4.39 10.07 22.08
N VAL A 435 -3.84 10.48 20.94
CA VAL A 435 -2.49 11.04 20.87
C VAL A 435 -2.51 12.58 20.95
N HIS A 436 -1.37 13.16 21.34
CA HIS A 436 -1.21 14.59 21.61
C HIS A 436 -1.20 15.37 20.30
N SER A 437 -0.39 14.93 19.34
CA SER A 437 -0.34 15.45 17.98
C SER A 437 -0.54 14.34 16.95
N GLY A 438 -1.03 14.72 15.77
CA GLY A 438 -1.24 13.80 14.66
C GLY A 438 -0.93 14.48 13.33
N LEU A 439 -0.24 13.79 12.43
CA LEU A 439 0.19 14.31 11.14
C LEU A 439 -0.13 13.30 10.03
N VAL A 440 -0.80 13.74 8.97
CA VAL A 440 -0.97 12.98 7.74
C VAL A 440 -0.22 13.63 6.60
N VAL A 441 0.53 12.83 5.85
CA VAL A 441 1.37 13.28 4.74
C VAL A 441 0.89 12.65 3.44
N LYS A 442 0.76 13.47 2.39
CA LYS A 442 0.54 13.02 1.02
C LYS A 442 1.58 13.66 0.10
N VAL A 443 2.22 12.83 -0.71
CA VAL A 443 3.26 13.26 -1.64
C VAL A 443 2.79 13.17 -3.09
N GLY A 444 2.55 14.33 -3.69
CA GLY A 444 2.03 14.49 -5.05
C GLY A 444 3.12 14.40 -6.13
N VAL A 445 2.83 13.67 -7.21
CA VAL A 445 3.59 13.74 -8.47
C VAL A 445 2.73 14.53 -9.48
N PRO A 446 3.30 15.49 -10.24
CA PRO A 446 2.54 16.31 -11.16
C PRO A 446 1.80 15.50 -12.23
N LEU A 447 0.54 15.89 -12.48
CA LEU A 447 -0.52 15.07 -13.10
C LEU A 447 -0.34 14.73 -14.60
N LEU A 448 0.76 15.14 -15.24
CA LEU A 448 0.93 15.06 -16.70
C LEU A 448 1.11 13.63 -17.26
N MET A 449 1.06 12.62 -16.39
CA MET A 449 1.07 11.19 -16.73
C MET A 449 -0.08 10.49 -15.99
N MET A 450 -1.29 10.47 -16.57
CA MET A 450 -2.51 9.88 -15.96
C MET A 450 -2.42 8.38 -15.60
N HIS A 451 -1.30 7.71 -15.92
CA HIS A 451 -1.03 6.31 -15.58
C HIS A 451 0.18 6.10 -14.65
N LEU A 452 0.88 7.17 -14.25
CA LEU A 452 1.94 7.11 -13.24
C LEU A 452 1.43 7.66 -11.90
N SER A 453 1.06 6.72 -11.02
CA SER A 453 0.71 6.99 -9.62
C SER A 453 1.73 7.90 -8.92
N GLY A 454 1.24 8.73 -8.00
CA GLY A 454 2.06 9.56 -7.12
C GLY A 454 3.06 8.76 -6.27
N GLU A 455 3.88 9.47 -5.50
CA GLU A 455 4.62 8.81 -4.41
C GLU A 455 3.62 8.12 -3.49
N GLU A 456 4.00 6.94 -3.01
CA GLU A 456 3.16 5.76 -3.27
C GLU A 456 2.03 5.51 -2.24
N GLY A 457 1.57 6.60 -1.63
CA GLY A 457 0.87 6.68 -0.35
C GLY A 457 1.83 6.72 0.85
N GLY A 458 3.13 6.83 0.59
CA GLY A 458 4.19 6.79 1.61
C GLY A 458 4.25 8.05 2.47
N LEU A 459 4.85 7.91 3.63
CA LEU A 459 4.93 8.92 4.68
C LEU A 459 6.02 9.97 4.42
N SER A 460 7.12 9.59 3.76
CA SER A 460 8.28 10.46 3.51
C SER A 460 8.05 11.53 2.44
N MET A 461 8.10 12.80 2.83
CA MET A 461 8.16 13.99 1.95
C MET A 461 9.37 13.96 1.00
N THR A 462 9.28 14.67 -0.13
CA THR A 462 10.36 14.80 -1.14
C THR A 462 10.90 16.22 -1.29
N THR A 463 12.15 16.33 -1.74
CA THR A 463 12.81 17.57 -2.15
C THR A 463 12.33 18.11 -3.51
N ARG A 464 11.54 17.33 -4.26
CA ARG A 464 11.16 17.64 -5.64
C ARG A 464 10.33 18.93 -5.78
N LEU A 465 10.62 19.73 -6.82
CA LEU A 465 9.85 20.93 -7.14
C LEU A 465 8.51 20.58 -7.84
N ARG A 466 7.46 21.38 -7.56
CA ARG A 466 6.19 21.35 -8.29
C ARG A 466 6.42 21.69 -9.77
N SER A 467 5.92 20.87 -10.69
CA SER A 467 6.00 21.19 -12.12
C SER A 467 5.09 22.39 -12.44
N ALA A 468 5.67 23.43 -13.07
CA ALA A 468 5.00 24.69 -13.40
C ALA A 468 3.71 24.51 -14.23
N ASN A 469 3.60 23.43 -15.00
CA ASN A 469 2.44 23.16 -15.84
C ASN A 469 1.22 22.58 -15.05
N THR A 470 1.32 22.46 -13.72
CA THR A 470 0.30 21.78 -12.88
C THR A 470 -0.55 22.77 -12.06
N THR A 471 -1.49 23.43 -12.75
CA THR A 471 -2.40 24.44 -12.18
C THR A 471 -3.57 23.87 -11.36
N ARG A 472 -3.74 22.54 -11.32
CA ARG A 472 -4.77 21.84 -10.52
C ARG A 472 -4.16 20.66 -9.77
N GLY A 473 -4.71 20.36 -8.60
CA GLY A 473 -4.27 19.28 -7.70
C GLY A 473 -3.48 19.79 -6.48
N LEU A 474 -3.40 18.94 -5.46
CA LEU A 474 -2.58 19.14 -4.26
C LEU A 474 -1.09 19.29 -4.59
N PRO A 475 -0.31 19.94 -3.71
CA PRO A 475 1.11 20.18 -3.94
C PRO A 475 1.98 18.93 -3.79
N VAL A 476 3.30 19.09 -4.05
CA VAL A 476 4.27 17.97 -4.02
C VAL A 476 4.35 17.35 -2.64
N ASN A 477 4.38 18.14 -1.56
CA ASN A 477 4.15 17.65 -0.21
C ASN A 477 2.98 18.41 0.40
N TYR A 478 1.92 17.69 0.75
CA TYR A 478 0.80 18.20 1.51
C TYR A 478 0.77 17.52 2.88
N CYS A 479 0.81 18.35 3.92
CA CYS A 479 0.74 17.94 5.31
C CYS A 479 -0.54 18.49 5.94
N SER A 480 -1.29 17.67 6.67
CA SER A 480 -2.39 18.12 7.50
C SER A 480 -2.32 17.45 8.87
N GLY A 481 -2.78 18.11 9.92
CA GLY A 481 -2.53 17.62 11.26
C GLY A 481 -3.30 18.32 12.37
N PHE A 482 -2.97 17.95 13.60
CA PHE A 482 -3.38 18.67 14.80
C PHE A 482 -2.31 18.62 15.88
N ARG A 483 -2.37 19.59 16.79
CA ARG A 483 -1.67 19.58 18.09
C ARG A 483 -2.68 19.82 19.20
N ALA A 484 -2.47 19.20 20.36
CA ALA A 484 -3.26 19.48 21.56
C ALA A 484 -2.77 20.76 22.26
N LEU A 485 -3.69 21.60 22.71
CA LEU A 485 -3.41 22.85 23.42
C LEU A 485 -3.43 22.63 24.94
N ASN A 486 -2.60 23.36 25.69
CA ASN A 486 -2.64 23.45 27.15
C ASN A 486 -2.69 22.09 27.89
N ILE A 487 -1.66 21.26 27.70
CA ILE A 487 -1.51 19.99 28.45
C ILE A 487 -0.68 20.24 29.71
N SER A 488 -1.34 20.21 30.86
CA SER A 488 -0.73 20.17 32.20
C SER A 488 -0.31 18.77 32.62
N SER A 489 -1.02 17.72 32.19
CA SER A 489 -0.67 16.32 32.47
C SER A 489 -1.18 15.34 31.39
N PRO A 490 -0.52 14.18 31.17
CA PRO A 490 -0.94 13.20 30.16
C PRO A 490 -2.36 12.61 30.38
N SER A 491 -2.85 12.61 31.62
CA SER A 491 -4.16 12.05 31.99
C SER A 491 -5.36 12.87 31.53
N GLU A 492 -5.19 14.13 31.17
CA GLU A 492 -6.28 15.09 30.89
C GLU A 492 -6.80 15.06 29.44
N LEU A 493 -6.17 14.26 28.56
CA LEU A 493 -6.34 14.35 27.10
C LEU A 493 -7.77 14.10 26.56
N ARG A 494 -8.69 13.59 27.39
CA ARG A 494 -10.12 13.36 27.08
C ARG A 494 -10.95 14.63 27.34
N GLY A 495 -10.74 15.63 26.50
CA GLY A 495 -11.45 16.92 26.56
C GLY A 495 -10.63 18.08 25.98
N VAL A 496 -9.31 17.89 25.90
CA VAL A 496 -8.35 18.89 25.40
C VAL A 496 -8.69 19.35 23.98
N THR A 497 -8.78 20.68 23.83
CA THR A 497 -8.90 21.37 22.54
C THR A 497 -7.68 21.08 21.66
N ARG A 498 -7.92 20.63 20.44
CA ARG A 498 -6.87 20.35 19.44
C ARG A 498 -6.94 21.37 18.33
N GLN A 499 -5.86 22.12 18.11
CA GLN A 499 -5.74 23.03 16.98
C GLN A 499 -5.36 22.22 15.74
N GLY A 500 -6.22 22.26 14.71
CA GLY A 500 -5.91 21.69 13.39
C GLY A 500 -5.03 22.63 12.56
N PHE A 501 -4.24 22.07 11.66
CA PHE A 501 -3.42 22.81 10.69
C PHE A 501 -3.31 22.06 9.36
N SER A 502 -2.99 22.78 8.30
CA SER A 502 -2.56 22.21 7.01
C SER A 502 -1.44 23.07 6.41
N HIS A 503 -0.54 22.45 5.64
CA HIS A 503 0.65 23.08 5.06
C HIS A 503 1.04 22.47 3.72
N GLU A 504 1.43 23.33 2.77
CA GLU A 504 2.24 22.96 1.61
C GLU A 504 3.72 22.99 2.04
N VAL A 505 4.42 21.86 1.96
CA VAL A 505 5.85 21.75 2.35
C VAL A 505 6.72 21.76 1.10
N ASN A 506 7.10 22.95 0.65
CA ASN A 506 8.09 23.12 -0.41
C ASN A 506 9.50 23.06 0.18
N ALA A 507 10.25 21.99 -0.09
CA ALA A 507 11.58 21.75 0.50
C ALA A 507 12.58 22.89 0.23
N LYS A 508 12.43 23.63 -0.88
CA LYS A 508 13.27 24.77 -1.22
C LYS A 508 13.24 25.88 -0.16
N ASP A 509 12.09 26.08 0.49
CA ASP A 509 11.88 27.16 1.45
C ASP A 509 12.58 26.86 2.79
N TYR A 510 13.02 25.61 2.97
CA TYR A 510 13.85 25.12 4.09
C TYR A 510 15.33 24.94 3.68
N GLY A 511 15.74 25.51 2.54
CA GLY A 511 17.11 25.54 2.06
C GLY A 511 17.57 24.32 1.24
N PHE A 512 16.72 23.31 1.03
CA PHE A 512 17.09 22.13 0.23
C PHE A 512 17.12 22.43 -1.27
N GLN A 513 18.09 21.84 -1.98
CA GLN A 513 18.14 21.95 -3.44
C GLN A 513 17.12 20.99 -4.08
N PRO A 514 16.25 21.46 -5.00
CA PRO A 514 15.25 20.60 -5.59
C PRO A 514 15.85 19.45 -6.41
N THR A 515 15.52 18.23 -6.01
CA THR A 515 16.08 16.99 -6.56
C THR A 515 14.97 15.97 -6.79
N ASP A 516 15.13 15.05 -7.74
CA ASP A 516 14.19 13.94 -7.92
C ASP A 516 14.40 12.87 -6.83
N THR A 517 13.30 12.31 -6.32
CA THR A 517 13.33 11.26 -5.29
C THR A 517 14.12 10.04 -5.78
N PRO A 518 15.13 9.55 -5.04
CA PRO A 518 15.92 8.39 -5.44
C PRO A 518 15.05 7.17 -5.74
N ARG A 519 15.33 6.52 -6.87
CA ARG A 519 14.65 5.29 -7.28
C ARG A 519 15.38 4.07 -6.73
N THR A 520 14.59 3.10 -6.28
CA THR A 520 15.06 1.81 -5.79
C THR A 520 14.37 0.63 -6.47
N ASP A 521 13.24 0.86 -7.16
CA ASP A 521 12.55 -0.10 -8.04
C ASP A 521 12.49 -1.54 -7.49
N ARG A 522 11.81 -1.66 -6.33
CA ARG A 522 11.66 -2.87 -5.48
C ARG A 522 12.93 -3.44 -4.83
N SER A 523 14.12 -2.89 -5.07
CA SER A 523 15.35 -3.35 -4.41
C SER A 523 15.41 -2.95 -2.93
N VAL A 524 15.47 -3.95 -2.06
CA VAL A 524 15.72 -3.78 -0.61
C VAL A 524 17.15 -3.30 -0.37
N SER A 525 18.15 -3.93 -1.02
CA SER A 525 19.56 -3.55 -0.87
C SER A 525 19.82 -2.11 -1.33
N LYS A 526 19.15 -1.62 -2.39
CA LYS A 526 19.30 -0.22 -2.81
C LYS A 526 18.66 0.80 -1.85
N ASN A 527 17.62 0.42 -1.11
CA ASN A 527 17.12 1.26 -0.01
C ASN A 527 18.16 1.33 1.13
N ILE A 528 18.75 0.19 1.49
CA ILE A 528 19.76 0.11 2.55
C ILE A 528 21.01 0.88 2.17
N GLU A 529 21.54 0.69 0.95
CA GLU A 529 22.71 1.40 0.42
C GLU A 529 22.52 2.93 0.53
N LEU A 530 21.42 3.46 -0.01
CA LEU A 530 21.12 4.91 0.03
C LEU A 530 20.95 5.43 1.46
N GLY A 531 20.36 4.63 2.36
CA GLY A 531 20.18 5.00 3.75
C GLY A 531 21.46 4.97 4.57
N LEU A 532 22.31 3.95 4.40
CA LEU A 532 23.60 3.84 5.08
C LEU A 532 24.60 4.89 4.59
N SER A 533 24.71 5.12 3.27
CA SER A 533 25.46 6.26 2.71
C SER A 533 25.04 7.59 3.35
N ALA A 534 23.73 7.84 3.41
CA ALA A 534 23.20 9.04 4.04
C ALA A 534 23.53 9.11 5.55
N LEU A 535 23.39 8.01 6.31
CA LEU A 535 23.74 7.96 7.73
C LEU A 535 25.25 8.05 8.02
N CYS A 536 26.11 7.85 7.01
CA CYS A 536 27.55 8.17 7.04
C CYS A 536 27.86 9.65 6.70
N GLY A 537 26.84 10.50 6.48
CA GLY A 537 27.02 11.91 6.12
C GLY A 537 27.21 12.17 4.62
N GLU A 538 27.00 11.17 3.74
CA GLU A 538 27.10 11.36 2.28
C GLU A 538 25.96 12.28 1.80
N LYS A 539 26.32 13.53 1.44
CA LYS A 539 25.36 14.57 1.05
C LYS A 539 24.73 14.24 -0.31
N GLY A 540 23.40 14.32 -0.38
CA GLY A 540 22.63 14.08 -1.59
C GLY A 540 21.14 13.84 -1.31
N PRO A 541 20.34 13.45 -2.31
CA PRO A 541 18.89 13.41 -2.18
C PRO A 541 18.36 12.40 -1.14
N ALA A 542 19.14 11.38 -0.78
CA ALA A 542 18.80 10.45 0.31
C ALA A 542 18.99 11.11 1.69
N TYR A 543 20.14 11.76 1.91
CA TYR A 543 20.45 12.56 3.09
C TYR A 543 19.44 13.70 3.27
N ASP A 544 19.20 14.49 2.23
CA ASP A 544 18.26 15.63 2.26
C ASP A 544 16.85 15.16 2.61
N ARG A 545 16.41 14.03 2.05
CA ARG A 545 15.11 13.43 2.37
C ARG A 545 15.02 12.89 3.81
N ILE A 546 16.12 12.43 4.41
CA ILE A 546 16.12 12.03 5.82
C ILE A 546 16.06 13.28 6.73
N VAL A 547 16.90 14.29 6.49
CA VAL A 547 16.91 15.52 7.30
C VAL A 547 15.56 16.25 7.20
N LEU A 548 15.00 16.40 5.99
CA LEU A 548 13.68 17.00 5.77
C LEU A 548 12.59 16.27 6.57
N ASN A 549 12.56 14.94 6.55
CA ASN A 549 11.53 14.15 7.23
C ASN A 549 11.76 13.96 8.73
N ALA A 550 12.95 14.22 9.24
CA ALA A 550 13.19 14.36 10.66
C ALA A 550 12.72 15.75 11.14
N GLY A 551 13.35 16.82 10.66
CA GLY A 551 13.14 18.17 11.18
C GLY A 551 11.74 18.74 10.90
N VAL A 552 11.19 18.57 9.69
CA VAL A 552 9.85 19.12 9.38
C VAL A 552 8.75 18.34 10.08
N VAL A 553 8.87 17.02 10.25
CA VAL A 553 7.87 16.22 10.99
C VAL A 553 7.83 16.64 12.46
N ASP A 554 9.00 16.80 13.09
CA ASP A 554 9.10 17.22 14.48
C ASP A 554 8.55 18.64 14.70
N HIS A 555 8.93 19.58 13.82
CA HIS A 555 8.39 20.92 13.82
C HIS A 555 6.87 20.95 13.62
N LEU A 556 6.32 20.14 12.69
CA LEU A 556 4.89 20.08 12.41
C LEU A 556 4.08 19.41 13.53
N LEU A 557 4.63 18.40 14.21
CA LEU A 557 4.03 17.78 15.39
C LEU A 557 4.09 18.68 16.63
N GLY A 558 5.00 19.66 16.69
CA GLY A 558 5.25 20.46 17.88
C GLY A 558 6.04 19.69 18.93
N ILE A 559 7.09 18.99 18.47
CA ILE A 559 8.06 18.31 19.30
C ILE A 559 8.96 19.32 20.01
N ASP A 560 9.33 19.03 21.27
CA ASP A 560 10.16 19.92 22.08
C ASP A 560 11.55 20.12 21.46
N GLY A 561 12.02 21.38 21.41
CA GLY A 561 13.28 21.76 20.77
C GLY A 561 13.23 21.68 19.23
N ALA A 562 12.03 21.72 18.64
CA ALA A 562 11.78 21.81 17.19
C ALA A 562 10.84 22.99 16.84
N GLU A 563 10.66 23.95 17.76
CA GLU A 563 9.79 25.11 17.61
C GLU A 563 10.29 26.03 16.49
N ASP A 564 11.62 26.19 16.39
CA ASP A 564 12.30 26.74 15.22
C ASP A 564 12.66 25.60 14.25
N ILE A 565 12.19 25.71 13.01
CA ILE A 565 12.46 24.72 11.96
C ILE A 565 13.94 24.64 11.57
N SER A 566 14.71 25.72 11.68
CA SER A 566 16.15 25.72 11.45
C SER A 566 16.83 24.79 12.45
N VAL A 567 16.53 24.95 13.74
CA VAL A 567 17.04 24.10 14.83
C VAL A 567 16.60 22.64 14.67
N ALA A 568 15.34 22.41 14.26
CA ALA A 568 14.82 21.07 14.00
C ALA A 568 15.54 20.36 12.83
N LEU A 569 15.97 21.10 11.81
CA LEU A 569 16.75 20.57 10.69
C LEU A 569 18.23 20.40 11.07
N ASP A 570 18.81 21.34 11.80
CA ASP A 570 20.22 21.29 12.19
C ASP A 570 20.50 20.18 13.21
N ARG A 571 19.60 19.92 14.17
CA ARG A 571 19.71 18.74 15.06
C ARG A 571 19.66 17.41 14.30
N ALA A 572 18.93 17.36 13.18
CA ALA A 572 18.88 16.21 12.30
C ALA A 572 20.12 16.07 11.39
N ARG A 573 20.75 17.20 10.99
CA ARG A 573 22.05 17.21 10.30
C ARG A 573 23.15 16.71 11.23
N GLU A 574 23.25 17.29 12.44
CA GLU A 574 24.25 16.92 13.45
C GLU A 574 24.15 15.44 13.86
N ALA A 575 22.95 14.93 14.08
CA ALA A 575 22.72 13.51 14.40
C ALA A 575 23.25 12.55 13.32
N ILE A 576 23.27 12.96 12.05
CA ILE A 576 23.85 12.20 10.94
C ILE A 576 25.37 12.43 10.86
N ASP A 577 25.79 13.70 10.78
CA ASP A 577 27.17 14.10 10.49
C ASP A 577 28.17 13.70 11.59
N SER A 578 27.70 13.58 12.82
CA SER A 578 28.45 13.02 13.95
C SER A 578 28.56 11.48 13.93
N GLY A 579 27.93 10.79 12.97
CA GLY A 579 27.83 9.33 12.88
C GLY A 579 26.92 8.68 13.91
N ASN A 580 26.30 9.46 14.80
CA ASN A 580 25.46 8.93 15.88
C ASN A 580 24.22 8.18 15.35
N ALA A 581 23.58 8.64 14.29
CA ALA A 581 22.42 7.96 13.71
C ALA A 581 22.77 6.58 13.13
N LEU A 582 23.96 6.43 12.55
CA LEU A 582 24.48 5.11 12.14
C LEU A 582 24.72 4.22 13.37
N LYS A 583 25.34 4.76 14.43
CA LYS A 583 25.54 4.04 15.70
C LYS A 583 24.21 3.51 16.27
N ARG A 584 23.15 4.33 16.27
CA ARG A 584 21.79 3.94 16.71
C ARG A 584 21.24 2.76 15.92
N LEU A 585 21.35 2.79 14.58
CA LEU A 585 20.89 1.70 13.72
C LEU A 585 21.70 0.40 13.93
N LEU A 586 23.02 0.50 14.07
CA LEU A 586 23.89 -0.65 14.36
C LEU A 586 23.67 -1.22 15.78
N ASN A 587 23.34 -0.37 16.75
CA ASN A 587 22.93 -0.79 18.09
C ASN A 587 21.58 -1.50 18.06
N TYR A 588 20.57 -0.97 17.35
CA TYR A 588 19.27 -1.63 17.17
C TYR A 588 19.43 -3.08 16.70
N ILE A 589 20.22 -3.30 15.65
CA ILE A 589 20.50 -4.64 15.11
C ILE A 589 21.05 -5.55 16.23
N LYS A 590 22.06 -5.10 16.98
CA LYS A 590 22.71 -5.86 18.05
C LYS A 590 21.84 -6.12 19.28
N VAL A 591 20.98 -5.18 19.66
CA VAL A 591 20.13 -5.27 20.87
C VAL A 591 18.82 -6.00 20.58
N SER A 592 18.31 -5.97 19.34
CA SER A 592 17.10 -6.72 18.92
C SER A 592 17.20 -8.24 19.18
N HIS A 593 18.41 -8.81 19.13
CA HIS A 593 18.69 -10.21 19.50
C HIS A 593 18.85 -10.47 21.00
N LYS A 594 19.06 -9.42 21.81
CA LYS A 594 19.26 -9.51 23.27
C LYS A 594 17.99 -9.29 24.09
N VAL A 595 16.99 -8.63 23.51
CA VAL A 595 15.66 -8.47 24.12
C VAL A 595 14.75 -9.69 23.90
N GLY A 596 15.18 -10.60 23.01
CA GLY A 596 14.55 -11.88 22.64
C GLY A 596 14.16 -12.75 23.83
#